data_AF-A0A951UJ83-F1
#
_entry.id   AF-A0A951UJ83-F1
#
_cell.length_a   1.000
_cell.length_b   1.000
_cell.length_c   1.000
_cell.angle_alpha   90.00
_cell.angle_beta   90.00
_cell.angle_gamma   90.00
#
_symmetry.space_group_name_H-M   'P 1'
#
loop_
_entity.id
_entity.type
_entity.pdbx_description
1 polymer ?
#
loop_
_entity_poly.entity_id
_entity_poly.type
_entity_poly.pdbx_seq_one_letter_code
_entity_poly.pdbx_strand_id
1 'polypeptide(L)' 'MNNLNRVYDSTLLSKSKVYQIERTLYQYLYQTGTIRAPQYIFRPLAGQRKKADLKLNHKALTTRCYQVSNMSTKASVISQ' A
#
# COMPACT_ATOMS: atom_id res chain seq x y z
N MET A 1 -0.41 -5.61 18.53
CA MET A 1 0.69 -5.65 17.54
C MET A 1 0.08 -5.81 16.16
N ASN A 2 0.29 -4.87 15.23
CA ASN A 2 -0.20 -5.05 13.86
C ASN A 2 0.68 -6.10 13.17
N ASN A 3 0.06 -7.15 12.63
CA ASN A 3 0.76 -8.16 11.82
C ASN A 3 1.17 -7.55 10.47
N LEU A 4 2.44 -7.14 10.38
CA LEU A 4 3.05 -6.59 9.18
C LEU A 4 3.63 -7.72 8.34
N ASN A 5 3.02 -7.98 7.18
CA ASN A 5 3.48 -8.97 6.22
C ASN A 5 4.24 -8.27 5.10
N ARG A 6 5.53 -8.56 4.95
CA ARG A 6 6.33 -7.97 3.86
C ARG A 6 5.73 -8.38 2.51
N VAL A 7 5.56 -7.41 1.61
CA VAL A 7 5.09 -7.67 0.25
C VAL A 7 6.28 -8.12 -0.59
N TYR A 8 6.34 -9.40 -0.92
CA TYR A 8 7.44 -9.95 -1.72
C TYR A 8 7.19 -9.88 -3.23
N ASP A 9 5.94 -9.73 -3.64
CA ASP A 9 5.56 -9.69 -5.04
C ASP A 9 4.38 -8.74 -5.29
N SER A 10 4.32 -8.18 -6.49
CA SER A 10 3.26 -7.24 -6.88
C SER A 10 1.89 -7.87 -7.04
N THR A 11 1.78 -9.17 -7.27
CA THR A 11 0.48 -9.88 -7.35
C THR A 11 -0.27 -9.88 -6.01
N LEU A 12 0.44 -9.70 -4.89
CA LEU A 12 -0.17 -9.59 -3.57
C LEU A 12 -0.85 -8.22 -3.33
N LEU A 13 -0.59 -7.24 -4.21
CA LEU A 13 -1.16 -5.92 -4.15
C LEU A 13 -2.64 -5.94 -4.54
N SER A 14 -3.45 -5.45 -3.62
CA SER A 14 -4.88 -5.22 -3.79
C SER A 14 -5.27 -3.84 -3.29
N LYS A 15 -6.21 -3.20 -3.97
CA LYS A 15 -6.78 -1.89 -3.61
C LYS A 15 -7.57 -1.93 -2.29
N SER A 16 -8.01 -3.12 -1.88
CA SER A 16 -8.77 -3.33 -0.64
C SER A 16 -7.89 -3.42 0.61
N LYS A 17 -6.57 -3.54 0.46
CA LYS A 17 -5.63 -3.74 1.57
C LYS A 17 -4.90 -2.43 1.89
N VAL A 18 -4.40 -2.35 3.12
CA VAL A 18 -3.54 -1.25 3.59
C VAL A 18 -2.09 -1.69 3.65
N TYR A 19 -1.19 -0.79 3.25
CA TYR A 19 0.25 -1.00 3.25
C TYR A 19 0.94 0.05 4.10
N GLN A 20 1.92 -0.36 4.89
CA GLN A 20 2.82 0.53 5.60
C GLN A 20 4.13 0.66 4.81
N ILE A 21 4.49 1.90 4.50
CA ILE A 21 5.73 2.26 3.82
C ILE A 21 6.33 3.44 4.58
N GLU A 22 7.57 3.29 5.07
CA GLU A 22 8.26 4.34 5.86
C GLU A 22 7.40 4.90 7.00
N ARG A 23 6.77 3.99 7.77
CA ARG A 23 5.85 4.29 8.89
C ARG A 23 4.55 5.01 8.51
N THR A 24 4.33 5.32 7.24
CA THR A 24 3.09 5.93 6.74
C THR A 24 2.18 4.85 6.16
N LEU A 25 0.87 4.99 6.37
CA LEU A 25 -0.13 4.07 5.82
C LEU A 25 -0.62 4.56 4.45
N TYR A 26 -0.64 3.63 3.50
CA TYR A 26 -1.00 3.85 2.12
C TYR A 26 -2.01 2.80 1.64
N GLN A 27 -2.85 3.21 0.70
CA GLN A 27 -3.68 2.34 -0.12
C GLN A 27 -3.05 2.19 -1.51
N TYR A 28 -3.00 0.97 -2.03
CA TYR A 28 -2.59 0.73 -3.42
C TYR A 28 -3.68 1.20 -4.40
N LEU A 29 -3.29 1.98 -5.42
CA LEU A 29 -4.22 2.48 -6.44
C LEU A 29 -4.16 1.66 -7.73
N TYR A 30 -3.01 1.63 -8.39
CA TYR A 30 -2.78 0.96 -9.66
C TYR A 30 -1.28 0.84 -9.97
N GLN A 31 -0.97 -0.04 -10.93
CA GLN A 31 0.35 -0.19 -11.52
C GLN A 31 0.41 0.62 -12.82
N THR A 32 1.57 1.20 -13.08
CA THR A 32 1.91 1.94 -14.31
C THR A 32 3.35 1.61 -14.72
N GLY A 33 3.84 2.21 -15.81
CA GLY A 33 5.16 1.93 -16.36
C GLY A 33 5.18 0.75 -17.33
N THR A 34 6.39 0.29 -17.68
CA THR A 34 6.59 -0.81 -18.64
C THR A 34 6.81 -2.13 -17.90
N ILE A 35 6.70 -3.26 -18.62
CA ILE A 35 6.98 -4.59 -18.06
C ILE A 35 8.39 -4.68 -17.45
N ARG A 36 9.37 -4.00 -18.05
CA ARG A 36 10.77 -3.97 -17.57
C ARG A 36 10.98 -3.02 -16.38
N ALA A 37 10.12 -2.02 -16.23
CA ALA A 37 10.22 -1.00 -15.19
C ALA A 37 8.84 -0.67 -14.60
N PRO A 38 8.21 -1.63 -13.90
CA PRO A 38 6.90 -1.41 -13.32
C PRO A 38 6.98 -0.39 -12.18
N GLN A 39 5.97 0.46 -12.11
CA GLN A 39 5.77 1.49 -11.09
C GLN A 39 4.42 1.26 -10.40
N TYR A 40 4.41 1.35 -9.08
CA TYR A 40 3.24 1.07 -8.25
C TYR A 40 2.85 2.37 -7.53
N ILE A 41 1.61 2.79 -7.72
CA ILE A 41 1.10 4.05 -7.17
C ILE A 41 0.30 3.76 -5.90
N PHE A 42 0.61 4.53 -4.86
CA PHE A 42 0.07 4.42 -3.52
C PHE A 42 -0.46 5.75 -3.05
N ARG A 43 -1.66 5.78 -2.47
CA ARG A 43 -2.27 6.97 -1.90
C ARG A 43 -2.21 6.94 -0.38
N PRO A 44 -1.71 7.99 0.30
CA PRO A 44 -1.74 8.02 1.76
C PRO A 44 -3.19 8.00 2.26
N LEU A 45 -3.43 7.33 3.38
CA LEU A 45 -4.75 7.34 4.01
C LEU A 45 -5.09 8.74 4.57
N ALA A 46 -6.39 9.05 4.63
CA ALA A 46 -6.88 10.29 5.23
C ALA A 46 -6.42 10.42 6.69
N GLY A 47 -6.07 11.64 7.11
CA GLY A 47 -5.53 11.92 8.46
C GLY A 47 -4.01 11.78 8.59
N GLN A 48 -3.30 11.34 7.55
CA GLN A 48 -1.84 11.32 7.53
C GLN A 48 -1.25 12.70 7.18
N ARG A 49 -0.05 12.99 7.71
CA ARG A 49 0.68 14.24 7.40
C ARG A 49 1.11 14.32 5.93
N LYS A 50 1.36 13.17 5.30
CA LYS A 50 1.65 13.08 3.86
C LYS A 50 0.34 13.12 3.07
N LYS A 51 0.26 14.03 2.10
CA LYS A 51 -0.89 14.16 1.18
C LYS A 51 -0.60 13.73 -0.26
N ALA A 52 0.67 13.60 -0.63
CA ALA A 52 1.07 13.22 -1.97
C ALA A 52 1.02 11.71 -2.18
N ASP A 53 0.58 11.29 -3.37
CA ASP A 53 0.69 9.91 -3.83
C ASP A 53 2.17 9.50 -3.90
N LEU A 54 2.47 8.29 -3.44
CA LEU A 54 3.79 7.69 -3.45
C LEU A 54 3.92 6.75 -4.65
N LYS A 55 5.04 6.88 -5.36
CA LYS A 55 5.41 5.99 -6.45
C LYS A 55 6.57 5.10 -6.06
N LEU A 56 6.38 3.79 -6.13
CA LEU A 56 7.43 2.80 -5.87
C LEU A 56 7.78 2.02 -7.14
N ASN A 57 9.04 1.61 -7.27
CA ASN A 57 9.44 0.61 -8.25
C ASN A 57 9.41 -0.80 -7.60
N HIS A 58 9.62 -1.84 -8.40
CA HIS A 58 9.60 -3.22 -7.91
C HIS A 58 10.59 -3.48 -6.76
N LYS A 59 11.82 -2.98 -6.86
CA LYS A 59 12.84 -3.13 -5.80
C LYS A 59 12.42 -2.46 -4.50
N ALA A 60 11.86 -1.26 -4.56
CA ALA A 60 11.42 -0.51 -3.39
C ALA A 60 10.15 -1.14 -2.77
N LEU A 61 9.27 -1.69 -3.60
CA LEU A 61 8.11 -2.44 -3.16
C LEU A 61 8.55 -3.62 -2.28
N THR A 62 9.44 -4.48 -2.79
CA THR A 62 9.83 -5.71 -2.07
C THR A 62 10.68 -5.49 -0.83
N THR A 63 11.34 -4.34 -0.73
CA THR A 63 12.22 -4.01 0.42
C THR A 63 11.55 -3.19 1.50
N ARG A 64 10.59 -2.31 1.16
CA ARG A 64 10.04 -1.30 2.10
C ARG A 64 8.53 -1.37 2.29
N CYS A 65 7.81 -2.21 1.55
CA CYS A 65 6.36 -2.32 1.62
C CYS A 65 5.93 -3.48 2.52
N TYR A 66 5.06 -3.19 3.49
CA TYR A 66 4.48 -4.17 4.39
C TYR A 66 2.97 -4.08 4.34
N GLN A 67 2.29 -5.16 3.98
CA GLN A 67 0.85 -5.27 4.13
C GLN A 67 0.47 -5.33 5.61
N VAL A 68 -0.51 -4.53 6.02
CA VAL A 68 -1.08 -4.55 7.36
C VAL A 68 -2.26 -5.54 7.36
N SER A 69 -2.07 -6.76 7.86
CA SER A 69 -3.11 -7.82 7.73
C SER A 69 -4.41 -7.53 8.47
N ASN A 70 -4.36 -6.70 9.51
CA ASN A 70 -5.54 -6.34 10.30
C ASN A 70 -6.23 -5.06 9.81
N MET A 71 -5.85 -4.51 8.65
CA MET A 71 -6.45 -3.31 8.08
C MET A 71 -6.84 -3.50 6.62
N SER A 72 -8.10 -3.21 6.34
CA SER A 72 -8.68 -3.17 5.00
C SER A 72 -9.24 -1.77 4.75
N THR A 73 -9.14 -1.29 3.52
CA THR A 73 -9.73 0.00 3.11
C THR A 73 -11.24 -0.07 2.91
N LYS A 74 -11.81 -1.28 2.90
CA LYS A 74 -13.25 -1.46 3.15
C LYS A 74 -13.51 -1.16 4.62
N ALA A 75 -13.68 0.12 4.93
CA ALA A 75 -14.55 0.50 6.02
C ALA A 75 -15.95 -0.03 5.66
N SER A 76 -16.32 -1.21 6.14
CA SER A 76 -17.73 -1.39 6.49
C SER A 76 -17.96 -0.36 7.59
N VAL A 77 -18.53 0.78 7.21
CA VAL A 77 -19.13 1.72 8.15
C VAL A 77 -20.18 0.91 8.88
N ILE A 78 -19.81 0.37 10.05
CA ILE A 78 -20.79 -0.12 11.01
C ILE A 78 -21.34 1.16 11.63
N SER A 79 -22.37 1.73 11.00
CA SER A 79 -23.26 2.65 11.69
C SER A 79 -23.90 1.85 12.84
N GLN A 80 -23.67 2.31 14.07
CA GLN A 80 -24.37 1.84 15.26
C GLN A 80 -25.85 2.21 15.22
#